data_AF-K7ZSY5-F1
#
_entry.id   AF-K7ZSY5-F1
#
_cell.length_a   1.000
_cell.length_b   1.000
_cell.length_c   1.000
_cell.angle_alpha   90.00
_cell.angle_beta   90.00
_cell.angle_gamma   90.00
#
_symmetry.space_group_name_H-M   'P 1'
#
loop_
_entity.id
_entity.type
_entity.pdbx_description
1 polymer ?
#
loop_
_entity_poly.entity_id
_entity_poly.type
_entity_poly.pdbx_seq_one_letter_code
_entity_poly.pdbx_strand_id
1 'polypeptide(L)'
;LALCGMPFLSGFYSKDLILEMVSFSYINFFSFFLYFFSTGLTVCYSFRLVYYSMTGCSNFSSLNLLNDESWIMLKSMMGLLILSIFGGSMLSWLIFSTPIVIILPLYLKLLTLFVCMIGGLMGYLISNISLYFYNK
;
A
#
# COMPACT_ATOMS: atom_id res chain seq x y z
N LEU A 1 0.71 -2.45 -4.04
CA LEU A 1 1.40 -3.34 -3.06
C LEU A 1 2.50 -2.61 -2.30
N ALA A 2 3.57 -2.10 -2.94
CA ALA A 2 4.60 -1.32 -2.23
C ALA A 2 4.00 -0.12 -1.45
N LEU A 3 3.03 0.58 -2.05
CA LEU A 3 2.31 1.68 -1.41
C LEU A 3 1.48 1.24 -0.18
N CYS A 4 1.06 -0.03 -0.13
CA CYS A 4 0.23 -0.60 0.93
C CYS A 4 1.07 -1.04 2.15
N GLY A 5 2.40 -0.97 2.06
CA GLY A 5 3.29 -1.42 3.15
C GLY A 5 3.38 -2.95 3.30
N MET A 6 3.18 -3.70 2.21
CA MET A 6 3.36 -5.16 2.22
C MET A 6 4.78 -5.51 2.69
N PRO A 7 4.96 -6.55 3.54
CA PRO A 7 6.26 -6.88 4.12
C PRO A 7 7.34 -7.08 3.04
N PHE A 8 8.56 -6.64 3.35
CA PHE A 8 9.77 -6.68 2.51
C PHE A 8 9.84 -5.73 1.31
N LEU A 9 8.75 -5.05 0.95
CA LEU A 9 8.81 -4.00 -0.07
C LEU A 9 9.26 -2.66 0.51
N SER A 10 9.73 -1.74 -0.34
CA SER A 10 10.25 -0.44 0.10
C SER A 10 9.34 0.35 1.04
N GLY A 11 8.02 0.26 0.86
CA GLY A 11 7.05 0.97 1.71
C GLY A 11 6.93 0.41 3.13
N PHE A 12 7.31 -0.84 3.38
CA PHE A 12 7.31 -1.44 4.72
C PHE A 12 8.33 -0.75 5.62
N TYR A 13 9.55 -0.54 5.11
CA TYR A 13 10.66 0.04 5.88
C TYR A 13 10.38 1.45 6.40
N SER A 14 9.55 2.25 5.71
CA SER A 14 9.20 3.60 6.19
C SER A 14 7.87 3.62 6.94
N LYS A 15 6.80 3.04 6.40
CA LYS A 15 5.47 3.15 7.00
C LYS A 15 5.35 2.41 8.32
N ASP A 16 5.91 1.21 8.44
CA ASP A 16 5.80 0.42 9.68
C ASP A 16 6.57 1.10 10.81
N LEU A 17 7.81 1.54 10.56
CA LEU A 17 8.60 2.33 11.52
C LEU A 17 7.89 3.61 11.97
N ILE A 18 7.24 4.35 11.05
CA ILE A 18 6.49 5.56 11.42
C ILE A 18 5.32 5.22 12.35
N LEU A 19 4.55 4.17 12.05
CA LEU A 19 3.41 3.78 12.88
C LEU A 19 3.84 3.24 14.25
N GLU A 20 4.94 2.49 14.31
CA GLU A 20 5.52 2.06 15.58
C GLU A 20 5.96 3.27 16.42
N MET A 21 6.63 4.27 15.82
CA MET A 21 7.02 5.50 16.52
C MET A 21 5.82 6.31 17.02
N VAL A 22 4.75 6.41 16.23
CA VAL A 22 3.49 7.04 16.63
C VAL A 22 2.87 6.31 17.82
N SER A 23 2.92 4.98 17.84
CA SER A 23 2.38 4.17 18.94
C SER A 23 3.20 4.27 20.24
N PHE A 24 4.51 4.53 20.12
CA PHE A 24 5.39 4.76 21.28
C PHE A 24 5.25 6.18 21.84
N SER A 25 4.91 7.16 21.00
CA SER A 25 4.78 8.56 21.40
C SER A 25 3.48 8.86 22.15
N TYR A 26 3.50 9.87 23.02
CA TYR A 26 2.32 10.37 23.74
C TYR A 26 1.44 11.23 22.82
N ILE A 27 0.59 10.58 22.03
CA ILE A 27 -0.37 11.21 21.11
C ILE A 27 -1.79 11.05 21.67
N ASN A 28 -2.67 12.03 21.40
CA ASN A 28 -4.09 11.95 21.75
C ASN A 28 -4.75 10.72 21.10
N PHE A 29 -5.66 10.06 21.82
CA PHE A 29 -6.38 8.88 21.32
C PHE A 29 -7.09 9.13 19.98
N PHE A 30 -7.64 10.33 19.77
CA PHE A 30 -8.32 10.67 18.52
C PHE A 30 -7.35 10.69 17.32
N SER A 31 -6.19 11.33 17.47
CA SER A 31 -5.16 11.34 16.43
C SER A 31 -4.58 9.94 16.18
N PHE A 32 -4.39 9.14 17.24
CA PHE A 32 -3.96 7.74 17.10
C PHE A 32 -4.95 6.96 16.23
N PHE A 33 -6.26 7.07 16.50
CA PHE A 33 -7.30 6.43 15.69
C PHE A 33 -7.26 6.88 14.22
N LEU A 34 -7.13 8.19 13.96
CA LEU A 34 -7.05 8.71 12.60
C LEU A 34 -5.86 8.18 11.81
N TYR A 35 -4.68 8.02 12.45
CA TYR A 35 -3.52 7.43 11.76
C TYR A 35 -3.82 6.02 11.28
N PHE A 36 -4.30 5.13 12.15
CA PHE A 36 -4.62 3.76 11.77
C PHE A 36 -5.79 3.69 10.76
N PHE A 37 -6.84 4.49 10.95
CA PHE A 37 -7.94 4.55 9.99
C PHE A 37 -7.48 5.00 8.60
N SER A 38 -6.63 6.03 8.53
CA SER A 38 -6.07 6.52 7.27
C SER A 38 -5.22 5.45 6.57
N THR A 39 -4.44 4.67 7.33
CA THR A 39 -3.64 3.56 6.76
C THR A 39 -4.54 2.50 6.14
N GLY A 40 -5.62 2.10 6.83
CA GLY A 40 -6.62 1.17 6.30
C GLY A 40 -7.25 1.69 5.00
N LEU A 41 -7.63 2.97 4.94
CA LEU A 41 -8.19 3.59 3.73
C LEU A 41 -7.20 3.60 2.55
N THR A 42 -5.90 3.80 2.80
CA THR A 42 -4.90 3.75 1.71
C THR A 42 -4.83 2.36 1.08
N VAL A 43 -5.00 1.31 1.90
CA VAL A 43 -5.08 -0.07 1.42
C VAL A 43 -6.38 -0.29 0.64
N CYS A 44 -7.53 0.14 1.18
CA CYS A 44 -8.82 0.07 0.47
C CYS A 44 -8.74 0.70 -0.94
N TYR A 45 -8.17 1.91 -1.04
CA TYR A 45 -8.02 2.62 -2.30
C TYR A 45 -7.15 1.84 -3.31
N SER A 46 -6.04 1.28 -2.84
CA SER A 46 -5.14 0.52 -3.72
C SER A 46 -5.78 -0.74 -4.29
N PHE A 47 -6.55 -1.49 -3.48
CA PHE A 47 -7.27 -2.67 -3.95
C PHE A 47 -8.45 -2.32 -4.86
N ARG A 48 -9.14 -1.20 -4.59
CA ARG A 48 -10.15 -0.66 -5.50
C ARG A 48 -9.57 -0.37 -6.89
N LEU A 49 -8.38 0.23 -6.96
CA LEU A 49 -7.72 0.52 -8.23
C LEU A 49 -7.40 -0.78 -8.98
N VAL A 50 -6.80 -1.76 -8.29
CA VAL A 50 -6.50 -3.09 -8.86
C VAL A 50 -7.77 -3.76 -9.39
N TYR A 51 -8.89 -3.63 -8.67
CA TYR A 51 -10.14 -4.23 -9.10
C TYR A 51 -10.63 -3.67 -10.44
N TYR A 52 -10.66 -2.33 -10.56
CA TYR A 52 -11.19 -1.69 -11.76
C TYR A 52 -10.26 -1.76 -12.97
N SER A 53 -8.93 -1.81 -12.78
CA SER A 53 -7.99 -1.83 -13.91
C SER A 53 -7.59 -3.24 -14.36
N MET A 54 -7.42 -4.18 -13.43
CA MET A 54 -6.83 -5.49 -13.74
C MET A 54 -7.82 -6.65 -13.68
N THR A 55 -8.74 -6.67 -12.71
CA THR A 55 -9.61 -7.85 -12.49
C THR A 55 -11.01 -7.71 -13.07
N GLY A 56 -11.49 -6.48 -13.26
CA GLY A 56 -12.81 -6.20 -13.82
C GLY A 56 -12.90 -6.45 -15.32
N CYS A 57 -14.12 -6.50 -15.86
CA CYS A 57 -14.34 -6.54 -17.29
C CYS A 57 -13.71 -5.31 -17.95
N SER A 58 -12.96 -5.54 -19.03
CA SER A 58 -12.33 -4.49 -19.80
C SER A 58 -13.39 -3.62 -20.49
N ASN A 59 -13.72 -2.48 -19.90
CA ASN A 59 -14.65 -1.48 -20.46
C ASN A 59 -13.97 -0.64 -21.56
N PHE A 60 -13.25 -1.31 -22.44
CA PHE A 60 -12.57 -0.72 -23.58
C PHE A 60 -13.55 -0.47 -24.73
N SER A 61 -13.36 0.60 -25.49
CA SER A 61 -14.09 0.77 -26.75
C SER A 61 -13.75 -0.36 -27.72
N SER A 62 -14.68 -0.66 -28.63
CA SER A 62 -14.57 -1.78 -29.58
C SER A 62 -13.34 -1.72 -30.49
N LEU A 63 -12.71 -0.56 -30.63
CA LEU A 63 -11.46 -0.34 -31.36
C LEU A 63 -10.39 0.19 -30.41
N ASN A 64 -9.74 -0.72 -29.67
CA ASN A 64 -8.64 -0.37 -28.78
C ASN A 64 -7.29 -0.83 -29.36
N LEU A 65 -6.41 0.13 -29.66
CA LEU A 65 -5.05 -0.12 -30.12
C LEU A 65 -4.08 -0.07 -28.92
N LEU A 66 -4.06 -1.12 -28.11
CA LEU A 66 -3.11 -1.25 -27.00
C LEU A 66 -1.76 -1.73 -27.55
N ASN A 67 -0.71 -0.92 -27.39
CA ASN A 67 0.65 -1.28 -27.80
C ASN A 67 1.65 -0.95 -26.68
N ASP A 68 2.10 -1.98 -25.98
CA ASP A 68 3.07 -1.88 -24.87
C ASP A 68 4.51 -2.24 -25.28
N GLU A 69 4.79 -2.46 -26.58
CA GLU A 69 6.09 -2.98 -27.04
C GLU A 69 7.21 -1.93 -27.13
N SER A 70 6.96 -0.68 -26.74
CA SER A 70 7.98 0.35 -26.83
C SER A 70 9.15 0.08 -25.85
N TRP A 71 10.31 -0.25 -26.42
CA TRP A 71 11.53 -0.58 -25.66
C TRP A 71 11.94 0.50 -24.64
N ILE A 72 11.67 1.77 -24.95
CA ILE A 72 11.99 2.90 -24.06
C ILE A 72 11.13 2.85 -22.79
N MET A 73 9.83 2.53 -22.92
CA MET A 73 8.91 2.41 -21.78
C MET A 73 9.23 1.18 -20.92
N LEU A 74 9.46 0.02 -21.55
CA LEU A 74 9.79 -1.21 -20.82
C LEU A 74 11.09 -1.06 -20.03
N LYS A 75 12.11 -0.41 -20.61
CA LYS A 75 13.39 -0.17 -19.92
C LYS A 75 13.22 0.75 -18.70
N SER A 76 12.40 1.81 -18.79
CA SER A 76 12.19 2.73 -17.66
C SER A 76 11.37 2.08 -16.55
N MET A 77 10.33 1.30 -16.88
CA MET A 77 9.54 0.54 -15.90
C MET A 77 10.39 -0.49 -15.16
N MET A 78 11.28 -1.20 -15.86
CA MET A 78 12.16 -2.17 -15.20
C MET A 78 13.14 -1.54 -14.22
N GLY A 79 13.71 -0.37 -14.56
CA GLY A 79 14.57 0.36 -13.62
C GLY A 79 13.84 0.74 -12.33
N LEU A 80 12.60 1.22 -12.45
CA LEU A 80 11.77 1.60 -11.30
C LEU A 80 11.35 0.40 -10.45
N LEU A 81 11.05 -0.74 -11.08
CA LEU A 81 10.72 -1.98 -10.36
C LEU A 81 11.85 -2.44 -9.44
N ILE A 82 13.09 -2.47 -9.94
CA ILE A 82 14.27 -2.86 -9.15
C ILE A 82 14.43 -1.93 -7.93
N LEU A 83 14.28 -0.62 -8.13
CA LEU A 83 14.37 0.35 -7.04
C LEU A 83 13.23 0.20 -6.03
N SER A 84 12.03 -0.16 -6.46
CA SER A 84 10.88 -0.35 -5.56
C SER A 84 11.05 -1.55 -4.61
N ILE A 85 11.84 -2.55 -5.01
CA ILE A 85 12.11 -3.76 -4.21
C ILE A 85 13.31 -3.52 -3.30
N PHE A 86 14.46 -3.16 -3.87
CA PHE A 86 15.72 -3.05 -3.12
C PHE A 86 15.97 -1.67 -2.52
N GLY A 87 15.42 -0.61 -3.10
CA GLY A 87 15.73 0.77 -2.71
C GLY A 87 15.37 1.07 -1.26
N GLY A 88 14.26 0.53 -0.76
CA GLY A 88 13.86 0.77 0.63
C GLY A 88 14.78 0.13 1.65
N SER A 89 15.20 -1.13 1.44
CA SER A 89 16.13 -1.79 2.35
C SER A 89 17.51 -1.12 2.31
N MET A 90 18.03 -0.83 1.11
CA MET A 90 19.32 -0.15 0.94
C MET A 90 19.33 1.22 1.61
N LEU A 91 18.26 2.02 1.42
CA LEU A 91 18.14 3.33 2.07
C LEU A 91 18.04 3.21 3.60
N SER A 92 17.29 2.22 4.11
CA SER A 92 17.15 2.03 5.56
C SER A 92 18.50 1.77 6.24
N TRP A 93 19.36 0.96 5.63
CA TRP A 93 20.69 0.65 6.16
C TRP A 93 21.66 1.83 6.05
N LEU A 94 21.51 2.66 5.02
CA LEU A 94 22.38 3.83 4.82
C LEU A 94 22.01 5.01 5.74
N ILE A 95 20.72 5.26 5.95
CA ILE A 95 20.23 6.44 6.68
C ILE A 95 20.26 6.21 8.20
N PHE A 96 19.87 5.02 8.66
CA PHE A 96 19.81 4.71 10.09
C PHE A 96 21.11 4.09 10.57
N SER A 97 22.06 4.94 10.96
CA SER A 97 23.34 4.52 11.55
C SER A 97 23.18 3.89 12.94
N THR A 98 22.13 4.25 13.68
CA THR A 98 21.74 3.63 14.94
C THR A 98 20.29 3.12 14.86
N PRO A 99 20.05 1.80 14.99
CA PRO A 99 18.69 1.28 14.98
C PRO A 99 17.97 1.71 16.26
N ILE A 100 16.92 2.51 16.11
CA ILE A 100 16.03 2.85 17.23
C ILE A 100 15.16 1.64 17.49
N VAL A 101 15.41 0.93 18.59
CA VAL A 101 14.60 -0.23 18.98
C VAL A 101 13.35 0.25 19.71
N ILE A 102 12.19 0.02 19.11
CA ILE A 102 10.89 0.37 19.68
C ILE A 102 10.35 -0.86 20.41
N ILE A 103 10.20 -0.77 21.72
CA ILE A 103 9.70 -1.87 22.57
C ILE A 103 8.20 -1.65 22.77
N LEU A 104 7.39 -2.48 22.12
CA LEU A 104 5.93 -2.43 22.15
C LEU A 104 5.35 -3.79 22.59
N PRO A 105 4.18 -3.80 23.26
CA PRO A 105 3.44 -5.03 23.49
C PRO A 105 2.99 -5.64 22.16
N LEU A 106 2.87 -6.97 22.12
CA LEU A 106 2.63 -7.74 20.90
C LEU A 106 1.35 -7.32 20.14
N TYR A 107 0.31 -6.88 20.87
CA TYR A 107 -0.91 -6.35 20.27
C TYR A 107 -0.67 -5.12 19.40
N LEU A 108 0.10 -4.14 19.90
CA LEU A 108 0.37 -2.90 19.16
C LEU A 108 1.28 -3.17 17.96
N LYS A 109 2.24 -4.08 18.11
CA LYS A 109 3.14 -4.46 17.03
C LYS A 109 2.43 -5.11 15.85
N LEU A 110 1.45 -5.96 16.10
CA LEU A 110 0.69 -6.62 15.02
C LEU A 110 -0.43 -5.76 14.44
N LEU A 111 -0.76 -4.63 15.08
CA LEU A 111 -1.91 -3.81 14.72
C LEU A 111 -1.81 -3.25 13.30
N THR A 112 -0.62 -2.84 12.86
CA THR A 112 -0.39 -2.33 11.50
C THR A 112 -0.77 -3.38 10.45
N LEU A 113 -0.33 -4.62 10.65
CA LEU A 113 -0.58 -5.74 9.73
C LEU A 113 -2.06 -6.14 9.71
N PHE A 114 -2.73 -6.15 10.88
CA PHE A 114 -4.18 -6.38 10.94
C PHE A 114 -4.98 -5.32 10.19
N VAL A 115 -4.64 -4.04 10.35
CA VAL A 115 -5.31 -2.93 9.65
C VAL A 115 -5.14 -3.07 8.13
N CYS A 116 -3.96 -3.47 7.66
CA CYS A 116 -3.72 -3.72 6.25
C CYS A 116 -4.58 -4.87 5.69
N MET A 117 -4.71 -5.99 6.43
CA MET A 117 -5.54 -7.12 6.00
C MET A 117 -7.03 -6.74 5.94
N ILE A 118 -7.54 -6.07 6.98
CA ILE A 118 -8.95 -5.64 7.02
C ILE A 118 -9.23 -4.62 5.92
N GLY A 119 -8.34 -3.65 5.71
CA GLY A 119 -8.48 -2.66 4.63
C GLY A 119 -8.47 -3.30 3.24
N GLY A 120 -7.64 -4.32 3.01
CA GLY A 120 -7.64 -5.06 1.74
C GLY A 120 -8.95 -5.79 1.47
N LEU A 121 -9.46 -6.52 2.46
CA LEU A 121 -10.74 -7.23 2.38
C LEU A 121 -11.91 -6.27 2.15
N MET A 122 -11.97 -5.18 2.92
CA MET A 122 -13.00 -4.15 2.75
C MET A 122 -12.93 -3.50 1.36
N GLY A 123 -11.73 -3.14 0.90
CA GLY A 123 -11.54 -2.55 -0.42
C GLY A 123 -12.07 -3.42 -1.56
N TYR A 124 -11.81 -4.73 -1.48
CA TYR A 124 -12.29 -5.70 -2.47
C TYR A 124 -13.81 -5.94 -2.39
N LEU A 125 -14.37 -6.05 -1.18
CA LEU A 125 -15.82 -6.18 -1.01
C LEU A 125 -16.56 -4.96 -1.54
N ILE A 126 -16.09 -3.75 -1.23
CA ILE A 126 -16.69 -2.49 -1.70
C ILE A 126 -16.67 -2.41 -3.24
N SER A 127 -15.61 -2.88 -3.88
CA SER A 127 -15.52 -2.87 -5.34
C SER A 127 -16.41 -3.91 -6.03
N ASN A 128 -16.67 -5.04 -5.36
CA ASN A 128 -17.59 -6.07 -5.86
C ASN A 128 -19.06 -5.65 -5.76
N ILE A 129 -19.40 -4.75 -4.83
CA ILE A 129 -20.77 -4.25 -4.74
C ILE A 129 -21.05 -3.49 -6.03
N SER A 130 -21.97 -4.05 -6.80
CA SER A 130 -22.50 -3.59 -8.09
C SER A 130 -23.28 -2.28 -8.00
N LEU A 131 -22.82 -1.29 -7.21
CA LEU A 131 -23.50 0.00 -7.05
C LEU A 131 -23.53 0.83 -8.34
N TYR A 132 -22.82 0.41 -9.40
CA TYR A 132 -22.74 1.11 -10.68
C TYR A 132 -23.26 0.32 -11.89
N PHE A 133 -24.08 -0.73 -11.69
CA PHE A 133 -24.83 -1.33 -12.81
C PHE A 133 -26.18 -0.66 -13.09
N TYR A 134 -26.57 0.40 -12.35
CA TYR A 134 -27.88 1.03 -12.51
C TYR A 134 -27.89 2.39 -13.24
N ASN A 135 -26.74 2.91 -13.69
CA ASN A 135 -26.68 4.24 -14.33
C ASN A 135 -25.83 4.30 -15.61
N LYS A 136 -25.82 3.21 -16.38
CA LYS A 136 -25.60 3.24 -17.83
C LYS A 136 -26.53 2.24 -18.50
#